data_AF-A0A7W4LM06-F1
#
_entry.id   AF-A0A7W4LM06-F1
#
_cell.length_a   1.000
_cell.length_b   1.000
_cell.length_c   1.000
_cell.angle_alpha   90.00
_cell.angle_beta   90.00
_cell.angle_gamma   90.00
#
_symmetry.space_group_name_H-M   'P 1'
#
loop_
_entity.id
_entity.type
_entity.pdbx_description
1 polymer ?
#
loop_
_entity_poly.entity_id
_entity_poly.type
_entity_poly.pdbx_seq_one_letter_code
_entity_poly.pdbx_strand_id
1 'polypeptide(L)'
;MSDNPFVMLPEVRQVLPGETLLLCRCGRSPELPDCLSGCTDGLRLEPLREQRLLLCRCGQSQRLPYCDGSHNPPAKGLKARWQRFARGT
;
A
#
# COMPACT_ATOMS: atom_id res chain seq x y z
N MET A 1 -3.69 17.68 21.54
CA MET A 1 -4.46 16.45 21.31
C MET A 1 -4.76 16.39 19.83
N SER A 2 -3.88 15.77 19.07
CA SER A 2 -3.99 15.70 17.61
C SER A 2 -3.55 14.30 17.16
N ASP A 3 -4.33 13.30 17.58
CA ASP A 3 -4.32 11.98 16.94
C ASP A 3 -4.89 12.18 15.53
N ASN A 4 -4.02 12.45 14.55
CA ASN A 4 -4.41 12.54 13.15
C ASN A 4 -4.67 11.11 12.62
N PRO A 5 -5.92 10.68 12.39
CA PRO A 5 -6.31 9.27 12.33
C PRO A 5 -6.23 8.68 10.92
N PHE A 6 -5.47 9.28 10.01
CA PHE A 6 -5.29 8.71 8.68
C PHE A 6 -4.20 7.66 8.71
N VAL A 7 -4.54 6.49 9.27
CA VAL A 7 -3.82 5.27 8.93
C VAL A 7 -4.02 5.08 7.43
N MET A 8 -2.99 5.38 6.63
CA MET A 8 -3.02 5.16 5.19
C MET A 8 -3.09 3.66 4.93
N LEU A 9 -4.31 3.16 4.77
CA LEU A 9 -4.58 1.76 4.48
C LEU A 9 -4.21 1.44 3.02
N PRO A 10 -3.80 0.19 2.74
CA PRO A 10 -3.59 -0.26 1.37
C PRO A 10 -4.88 -0.26 0.56
N GLU A 11 -4.72 -0.23 -0.76
CA GLU A 11 -5.84 -0.45 -1.68
C GLU A 11 -5.99 -1.95 -1.97
N VAL A 12 -7.23 -2.44 -2.01
CA VAL A 12 -7.54 -3.75 -2.59
C VAL A 12 -8.15 -3.51 -3.97
N ARG A 13 -7.43 -3.88 -5.02
CA ARG A 13 -7.87 -3.71 -6.40
C ARG A 13 -8.15 -5.06 -7.05
N GLN A 14 -9.38 -5.25 -7.54
CA GLN A 14 -9.69 -6.36 -8.43
C GLN A 14 -9.17 -6.03 -9.83
N VAL A 15 -8.52 -6.99 -10.46
CA VAL A 15 -7.96 -6.84 -11.81
C VAL A 15 -8.38 -8.02 -12.69
N LEU A 16 -8.58 -7.76 -13.97
CA LEU A 16 -9.11 -8.70 -14.95
C LEU A 16 -8.10 -8.96 -16.08
N PRO A 17 -8.22 -10.10 -16.81
CA PRO A 17 -7.40 -10.34 -18.00
C PRO A 17 -7.57 -9.27 -19.07
N GLY A 18 -6.47 -8.88 -19.70
CA GLY A 18 -6.46 -7.87 -20.77
C GLY A 18 -6.39 -6.42 -20.28
N GLU A 19 -6.48 -6.16 -18.97
CA GLU A 19 -6.17 -4.85 -18.41
C GLU A 19 -4.67 -4.57 -18.47
N THR A 20 -4.31 -3.29 -18.67
CA THR A 20 -2.93 -2.82 -18.52
C THR A 20 -2.88 -1.80 -17.41
N LEU A 21 -2.17 -2.14 -16.34
CA LEU A 21 -1.96 -1.25 -15.21
C LEU A 21 -0.53 -0.70 -15.21
N LEU A 22 -0.38 0.55 -14.81
CA LEU A 22 0.92 1.15 -14.56
C LEU A 22 1.05 1.50 -13.07
N LEU A 23 1.75 0.65 -12.33
CA LEU A 23 1.87 0.72 -10.88
C LEU A 23 3.22 1.28 -10.44
N CYS A 24 3.26 2.05 -9.36
CA CYS A 24 4.47 2.72 -8.90
C CYS A 24 5.37 1.78 -8.08
N ARG A 25 6.62 1.57 -8.52
CA ARG A 25 7.66 0.89 -7.73
C ARG A 25 8.64 1.85 -7.05
N CYS A 26 8.79 3.06 -7.58
CA CYS A 26 9.81 4.01 -7.11
C CYS A 26 9.40 4.77 -5.85
N GLY A 27 8.11 4.74 -5.48
CA GLY A 27 7.57 5.44 -4.31
C GLY A 27 7.42 6.96 -4.47
N ARG A 28 7.74 7.52 -5.64
CA ARG A 28 7.73 8.97 -5.90
C ARG A 28 6.45 9.47 -6.58
N SER A 29 5.53 8.56 -6.92
CA SER A 29 4.26 8.95 -7.54
C SER A 29 3.43 9.79 -6.57
N PRO A 30 2.84 10.91 -7.01
CA PRO A 30 1.87 11.64 -6.20
C PRO A 30 0.53 10.89 -6.05
N GLU A 31 0.30 9.87 -6.87
CA GLU A 31 -0.98 9.14 -7.00
C GLU A 31 -0.83 7.65 -6.66
N LEU A 32 0.01 7.32 -5.68
CA LEU A 32 0.15 5.93 -5.21
C LEU A 32 -1.22 5.28 -4.99
N PRO A 33 -1.45 4.07 -5.53
CA PRO A 33 -0.47 3.09 -6.01
C PRO A 33 -0.08 3.19 -7.50
N ASP A 34 -0.70 4.09 -8.26
CA ASP A 34 -0.50 4.22 -9.70
C ASP A 34 0.74 5.07 -10.03
N CYS A 35 1.29 4.91 -11.24
CA CYS A 35 2.48 5.63 -11.68
C CYS A 35 2.21 6.54 -12.88
N LEU A 36 3.07 7.54 -13.04
CA LEU A 36 3.06 8.44 -14.18
C LEU A 36 3.56 7.71 -15.45
N SER A 37 2.95 8.00 -16.59
CA SER A 37 3.17 7.33 -17.89
C SER A 37 4.61 7.36 -18.43
N GLY A 38 5.50 8.20 -17.87
CA GLY A 38 6.91 8.29 -18.24
C GLY A 38 7.90 7.76 -17.20
N CYS A 39 7.44 7.11 -16.12
CA CYS A 39 8.33 6.61 -15.09
C CYS A 39 9.06 5.34 -15.56
N THR A 40 10.39 5.41 -15.70
CA THR A 40 11.25 4.27 -16.09
C THR A 40 11.21 3.13 -15.09
N ASP A 41 10.93 3.46 -13.83
CA ASP A 41 10.87 2.50 -12.72
C ASP A 41 9.43 1.99 -12.49
N GLY A 42 8.44 2.44 -13.27
CA GLY A 42 7.05 1.98 -13.19
C GLY A 42 6.92 0.50 -13.55
N LEU A 43 5.96 -0.19 -12.92
CA LEU A 43 5.58 -1.55 -13.29
C LEU A 43 4.40 -1.52 -14.25
N ARG A 44 4.61 -1.98 -15.48
CA ARG A 44 3.50 -2.36 -16.36
C ARG A 44 3.05 -3.77 -16.01
N LEU A 45 1.81 -3.92 -15.56
CA LEU A 45 1.21 -5.20 -15.20
C LEU A 45 0.05 -5.51 -16.15
N GLU A 46 0.09 -6.69 -16.75
CA GLU A 46 -1.00 -7.25 -17.56
C GLU A 46 -1.45 -8.56 -16.91
N PRO A 47 -2.58 -8.58 -16.18
CA PRO A 47 -3.05 -9.79 -15.50
C PRO A 47 -3.42 -10.87 -16.52
N LEU A 48 -3.02 -12.12 -16.28
CA LEU A 48 -3.44 -13.27 -17.11
C LEU A 48 -4.75 -13.91 -16.64
N ARG A 49 -5.14 -13.63 -15.40
CA ARG A 49 -6.36 -14.13 -14.76
C ARG A 49 -6.90 -13.06 -13.82
N GLU A 50 -8.17 -13.20 -13.49
CA GLU A 50 -8.78 -12.40 -12.45
C GLU A 50 -8.10 -12.64 -11.09
N GLN A 51 -7.78 -11.55 -10.39
CA GLN A 51 -7.20 -11.60 -9.05
C GLN A 51 -7.41 -10.29 -8.29
N ARG A 52 -7.17 -10.32 -6.98
CA ARG A 52 -7.14 -9.12 -6.13
C ARG A 52 -5.70 -8.79 -5.75
N LEU A 53 -5.30 -7.55 -5.98
CA LEU A 53 -4.00 -7.02 -5.58
C LEU A 53 -4.16 -6.21 -4.30
N LEU A 54 -3.21 -6.35 -3.38
CA LEU A 54 -3.09 -5.48 -2.22
C LEU A 54 -1.97 -4.47 -2.48
N LEU A 55 -2.35 -3.23 -2.81
CA LEU A 55 -1.43 -2.20 -3.28
C LEU A 55 -1.10 -1.18 -2.20
N CYS A 56 0.14 -0.72 -2.21
CA CYS A 56 0.67 0.23 -1.24
C CYS A 56 0.27 1.67 -1.60
N ARG A 57 -0.35 2.37 -0.65
CA ARG A 57 -0.68 3.81 -0.76
C ARG A 57 0.23 4.72 0.06
N CYS A 58 1.02 4.17 0.97
CA CYS A 58 1.83 4.95 1.91
C CYS A 58 3.26 5.22 1.44
N GLY A 59 3.74 4.53 0.39
CA GLY A 59 5.11 4.63 -0.10
C GLY A 59 6.19 3.97 0.76
N GLN A 60 5.84 3.39 1.91
CA GLN A 60 6.80 2.81 2.87
C GLN A 60 7.10 1.32 2.65
N SER A 61 6.41 0.67 1.70
CA SER A 61 6.59 -0.75 1.42
C SER A 61 7.97 -1.02 0.81
N GLN A 62 8.62 -2.10 1.23
CA GLN A 62 9.85 -2.59 0.60
C GLN A 62 9.56 -3.43 -0.65
N ARG A 63 8.28 -3.71 -0.93
CA ARG A 63 7.80 -4.52 -2.05
C ARG A 63 6.88 -3.75 -3.00
N LEU A 64 7.09 -2.44 -3.14
CA LEU A 64 6.31 -1.62 -4.07
C LEU A 64 6.20 -2.30 -5.45
N PRO A 65 4.99 -2.32 -6.05
CA PRO A 65 3.79 -1.56 -5.67
C PRO A 65 2.91 -2.22 -4.60
N TYR A 66 3.28 -3.41 -4.11
CA TYR A 66 2.46 -4.20 -3.19
C TYR A 66 2.61 -3.73 -1.74
N CYS A 67 1.56 -3.88 -0.95
CA CYS A 67 1.62 -3.63 0.49
C CYS A 67 2.28 -4.81 1.23
N ASP A 68 3.22 -4.51 2.13
CA ASP A 68 3.88 -5.48 3.00
C ASP A 68 3.60 -5.24 4.50
N GLY A 69 2.67 -4.33 4.82
CA GLY A 69 2.33 -3.95 6.19
C GLY A 69 3.21 -2.85 6.80
N SER A 70 4.21 -2.33 6.08
CA SER A 70 5.12 -1.28 6.60
C SER A 70 4.40 0.01 7.03
N HIS A 71 3.18 0.26 6.53
CA HIS A 71 2.32 1.38 6.95
C HIS A 71 1.90 1.31 8.43
N ASN A 72 2.00 0.15 9.09
CA ASN A 72 1.65 -0.04 10.48
C ASN A 72 2.84 -0.62 11.27
N PRO A 73 3.81 0.22 11.69
CA PRO A 73 4.99 -0.26 12.39
C PRO A 73 4.64 -0.96 13.71
N PRO A 74 5.50 -1.88 14.18
CA PRO A 74 5.27 -2.58 15.44
C PRO A 74 5.27 -1.61 16.63
N ALA A 75 4.40 -1.86 17.61
CA ALA A 75 4.37 -1.07 18.83
C ALA A 75 5.61 -1.37 19.68
N LYS A 76 6.31 -0.31 20.10
CA LYS A 76 7.52 -0.42 20.93
C LYS A 76 7.13 -0.59 22.40
N GLY A 77 7.28 -1.81 22.92
CA GLY A 77 7.07 -2.15 24.33
C GLY A 77 5.67 -2.68 24.67
N LEU A 78 5.58 -3.39 25.79
CA LEU A 78 4.37 -4.07 26.27
C LEU A 78 3.19 -3.11 26.50
N LYS A 79 3.46 -1.92 27.07
CA LYS A 79 2.42 -0.89 27.29
C LYS A 79 1.80 -0.42 25.97
N ALA A 80 2.62 -0.12 24.96
CA ALA A 80 2.14 0.34 23.66
C ALA A 80 1.39 -0.77 22.91
N ARG A 81 1.83 -2.03 23.04
CA ARG A 81 1.09 -3.19 22.53
C ARG A 81 -0.28 -3.30 23.19
N TRP A 82 -0.35 -3.21 24.52
CA TRP A 82 -1.61 -3.30 25.27
C TRP A 82 -2.57 -2.15 24.94
N GLN A 83 -2.05 -0.93 24.75
CA GLN A 83 -2.86 0.21 24.30
C GLN A 83 -3.50 -0.02 22.93
N ARG A 84 -2.83 -0.72 21.99
CA ARG A 84 -3.44 -1.09 20.71
C ARG A 84 -4.57 -2.10 20.87
N PHE A 85 -4.41 -3.08 21.75
CA PHE A 85 -5.45 -4.08 22.03
C PHE A 85 -6.66 -3.45 22.74
N ALA A 86 -6.43 -2.66 23.78
CA ALA A 86 -7.49 -2.05 24.58
C ALA A 86 -8.26 -0.94 23.86
N ARG A 87 -7.69 -0.33 22.82
CA ARG A 87 -8.37 0.68 21.96
C ARG A 87 -9.20 0.06 20.82
N GLY A 88 -9.21 -1.26 20.68
CA GLY A 88 -9.94 -1.99 19.63
C GLY A 88 -11.31 -2.55 20.06
N THR A 89 -11.71 -2.32 21.31
CA THR A 89 -13.08 -2.46 21.85
C THR A 89 -13.67 -1.08 22.07
#